data_AF-A0A2S0JM92-F1
#
_entry.id   AF-A0A2S0JM92-F1
#
_cell.length_a   1.000
_cell.length_b   1.000
_cell.length_c   1.000
_cell.angle_alpha   90.00
_cell.angle_beta   90.00
_cell.angle_gamma   90.00
#
_symmetry.space_group_name_H-M   'P 1'
#
loop_
_entity.id
_entity.type
_entity.pdbx_description
1 polymer ?
#
loop_
_entity_poly.entity_id
_entity_poly.type
_entity_poly.pdbx_seq_one_letter_code
_entity_poly.pdbx_strand_id
1 'polypeptide(L)'
;MAKNEHDEPFIIAPSIVVDVNSVRLKGNRISAYSALMIVKEQMRLWGIRKRTISEYDYIFTRMLKNMNIEYVDEISLETLFGFITSLGNVKDITKQRKLRIVLKG
;
A
#
# COMPACT_ATOMS: atom_id res chain seq x y z
N MET A 1 -18.19 -38.05 -1.90
CA MET A 1 -17.75 -36.96 -2.79
C MET A 1 -17.57 -35.72 -1.94
N ALA A 2 -16.34 -35.45 -1.48
CA ALA A 2 -16.04 -34.29 -0.64
C ALA A 2 -15.92 -33.04 -1.53
N LYS A 3 -16.69 -31.99 -1.19
CA LYS A 3 -16.57 -30.67 -1.80
C LYS A 3 -15.46 -29.94 -1.05
N ASN A 4 -14.35 -29.68 -1.74
CA ASN A 4 -13.21 -28.99 -1.16
C ASN A 4 -13.55 -27.54 -0.81
N GLU A 5 -13.02 -27.14 0.32
CA GLU A 5 -13.19 -25.88 1.02
C GLU A 5 -12.58 -24.70 0.24
N HIS A 6 -13.31 -23.58 0.25
CA HIS A 6 -12.80 -22.21 0.15
C HIS A 6 -11.59 -21.93 -0.76
N ASP A 7 -11.84 -21.84 -2.07
CA ASP A 7 -10.99 -21.07 -3.00
C ASP A 7 -11.17 -19.55 -2.75
N GLU A 8 -10.79 -19.07 -1.56
CA GLU A 8 -10.49 -17.65 -1.42
C GLU A 8 -9.18 -17.37 -2.16
N PRO A 9 -9.13 -16.40 -3.10
CA PRO A 9 -7.90 -16.09 -3.81
C PRO A 9 -6.85 -15.67 -2.80
N PHE A 10 -5.82 -16.51 -2.64
CA PHE A 10 -4.66 -16.24 -1.81
C PHE A 10 -3.84 -15.15 -2.50
N ILE A 11 -4.17 -13.88 -2.23
CA ILE A 11 -3.39 -12.74 -2.69
C ILE A 11 -2.11 -12.72 -1.86
N ILE A 12 -1.07 -13.40 -2.35
CA ILE A 12 0.30 -13.21 -1.89
C ILE A 12 0.72 -11.85 -2.45
N ALA A 13 0.86 -10.88 -1.55
CA ALA A 13 1.40 -9.59 -1.93
C ALA A 13 2.88 -9.74 -2.32
N PRO A 14 3.36 -8.91 -3.26
CA PRO A 14 4.76 -8.90 -3.63
C PRO A 14 5.67 -8.59 -2.45
N SER A 15 6.37 -9.61 -1.92
CA SER A 15 7.60 -9.36 -1.19
C SER A 15 8.69 -9.01 -2.19
N ILE A 16 8.70 -7.76 -2.64
CA ILE A 16 9.88 -7.19 -3.29
C ILE A 16 10.65 -6.53 -2.18
N VAL A 17 11.64 -7.27 -1.69
CA VAL A 17 12.60 -6.81 -0.70
C VAL A 17 13.49 -5.78 -1.40
N VAL A 18 12.99 -4.54 -1.54
CA VAL A 18 13.89 -3.40 -1.68
C VAL A 18 14.56 -3.30 -0.32
N ASP A 19 15.85 -3.63 -0.24
CA ASP A 19 16.60 -3.39 0.98
C ASP A 19 16.59 -1.88 1.25
N VAL A 20 15.69 -1.46 2.15
CA VAL A 20 15.52 -0.06 2.56
C VAL A 20 16.85 0.48 3.12
N ASN A 21 17.70 -0.40 3.68
CA ASN A 21 19.02 -0.02 4.16
C ASN A 21 19.99 0.26 3.01
N SER A 22 19.94 -0.49 1.90
CA SER A 22 20.76 -0.22 0.71
C SER A 22 20.49 1.17 0.10
N VAL A 23 19.26 1.69 0.24
CA VAL A 23 18.89 3.01 -0.27
C VAL A 23 19.26 4.13 0.71
N ARG A 24 19.28 3.85 2.01
CA ARG A 24 19.68 4.81 3.06
C ARG A 24 21.16 5.22 3.00
N LEU A 25 22.02 4.48 2.30
CA LEU A 25 23.48 4.65 2.34
C LEU A 25 24.04 5.88 1.58
N LYS A 26 23.23 6.68 0.88
CA LYS A 26 23.74 7.85 0.12
C LYS A 26 23.03 9.19 0.37
N GLY A 27 22.15 9.29 1.37
CA GLY A 27 21.38 10.53 1.60
C GLY A 27 20.29 10.79 0.55
N ASN A 28 20.09 9.87 -0.39
CA ASN A 28 19.02 9.94 -1.38
C ASN A 28 17.73 9.36 -0.80
N ARG A 29 16.88 10.23 -0.26
CA ARG A 29 15.53 9.86 0.18
C ARG A 29 14.70 9.43 -1.03
N ILE A 30 13.94 8.35 -0.89
CA ILE A 30 13.08 7.85 -1.96
C ILE A 30 11.78 8.63 -1.95
N SER A 31 11.42 9.24 -3.07
CA SER A 31 10.09 9.84 -3.23
C SER A 31 9.01 8.77 -3.07
N ALA A 32 8.03 9.02 -2.20
CA ALA A 32 6.89 8.12 -2.00
C ALA A 32 6.08 7.94 -3.29
N TYR A 33 6.02 8.97 -4.14
CA TYR A 33 5.36 8.89 -5.44
C TYR A 33 6.11 7.99 -6.42
N SER A 34 7.44 8.12 -6.50
CA SER A 34 8.27 7.23 -7.35
C SER A 34 8.17 5.77 -6.90
N ALA A 35 8.15 5.51 -5.59
CA ALA A 35 7.93 4.17 -5.05
C ALA A 35 6.55 3.61 -5.45
N LEU A 36 5.49 4.43 -5.40
CA LEU A 36 4.15 4.03 -5.85
C LEU A 36 4.13 3.64 -7.33
N MET A 37 4.83 4.36 -8.20
CA MET A 37 4.90 4.02 -9.64
C MET A 37 5.53 2.64 -9.85
N ILE A 38 6.61 2.34 -9.13
CA ILE A 38 7.29 1.04 -9.19
C ILE A 38 6.34 -0.07 -8.73
N VAL A 39 5.64 0.12 -7.60
CA VAL A 39 4.68 -0.85 -7.07
C VAL A 39 3.52 -1.08 -8.06
N LYS A 40 2.98 -0.02 -8.67
CA LYS A 40 1.92 -0.13 -9.68
C LYS A 40 2.36 -0.97 -10.88
N GLU A 41 3.59 -0.79 -11.33
CA GLU A 41 4.14 -1.56 -12.45
C GLU A 41 4.36 -3.04 -12.07
N GLN A 42 4.82 -3.31 -10.85
CA GLN A 42 4.93 -4.67 -10.33
C GLN A 42 3.55 -5.36 -10.26
N MET A 43 2.54 -4.68 -9.74
CA MET A 43 1.16 -5.17 -9.72
C MET A 43 0.65 -5.48 -11.13
N ARG A 44 0.97 -4.63 -12.11
CA ARG A 44 0.62 -4.84 -13.53
C ARG A 44 1.27 -6.11 -14.07
N LEU A 45 2.57 -6.30 -13.84
CA LEU A 45 3.32 -7.47 -14.28
C LEU A 45 2.79 -8.76 -13.65
N TRP A 46 2.22 -8.68 -12.45
CA TRP A 46 1.65 -9.82 -11.73
C TRP A 46 0.20 -10.12 -12.10
N GLY A 47 -0.34 -9.44 -13.11
CA GLY A 47 -1.71 -9.67 -13.57
C GLY A 47 -2.79 -9.15 -12.62
N ILE A 48 -2.43 -8.25 -11.68
CA ILE A 48 -3.42 -7.60 -10.84
C ILE A 48 -4.36 -6.76 -11.71
N ARG A 49 -5.66 -6.86 -11.42
CA ARG A 49 -6.70 -6.14 -12.18
C ARG A 49 -6.45 -4.63 -12.12
N LYS A 50 -6.54 -3.96 -13.26
CA LYS A 50 -6.39 -2.50 -13.38
C LYS A 50 -7.21 -1.73 -12.35
N ARG A 51 -8.46 -2.15 -12.11
CA ARG A 51 -9.33 -1.53 -11.08
C ARG A 51 -8.72 -1.56 -9.69
N THR A 52 -8.13 -2.68 -9.29
CA THR A 52 -7.44 -2.82 -8.01
C THR A 52 -6.23 -1.90 -7.94
N ILE A 53 -5.43 -1.84 -9.00
CA ILE A 53 -4.28 -0.91 -9.07
C ILE A 53 -4.74 0.55 -8.93
N SER A 54 -5.84 0.94 -9.60
CA SER A 54 -6.42 2.28 -9.47
C SER A 54 -6.94 2.60 -8.07
N GLU A 55 -7.52 1.62 -7.38
CA GLU A 55 -7.97 1.79 -6.00
C GLU A 55 -6.79 2.01 -5.04
N TYR A 56 -5.70 1.26 -5.22
CA TYR A 56 -4.45 1.44 -4.44
C TYR A 56 -3.83 2.82 -4.70
N ASP A 57 -3.72 3.21 -5.97
CA ASP A 57 -3.19 4.51 -6.40
C ASP A 57 -3.96 5.68 -5.75
N TYR A 58 -5.30 5.60 -5.78
CA TYR A 58 -6.16 6.61 -5.17
C TYR A 58 -5.98 6.68 -3.65
N ILE A 59 -5.99 5.54 -2.96
CA ILE A 59 -5.88 5.50 -1.49
C ILE A 59 -4.51 6.00 -1.04
N PHE A 60 -3.44 5.51 -1.66
CA PHE A 60 -2.08 5.88 -1.29
C PHE A 60 -1.79 7.35 -1.59
N THR A 61 -2.15 7.85 -2.77
CA THR A 61 -1.97 9.28 -3.12
C THR A 61 -2.76 10.18 -2.17
N ARG A 62 -3.97 9.76 -1.74
CA ARG A 62 -4.74 10.50 -0.75
C ARG A 62 -4.08 10.51 0.63
N MET A 63 -3.46 9.39 1.04
CA MET A 63 -2.68 9.34 2.29
C MET A 63 -1.51 10.31 2.24
N LEU A 64 -0.71 10.29 1.17
CA LEU A 64 0.44 11.17 1.01
C LEU A 64 0.03 12.64 1.14
N LYS A 65 -1.05 13.04 0.46
CA LYS A 65 -1.58 14.40 0.51
C LYS A 65 -2.09 14.78 1.89
N ASN A 66 -2.87 13.90 2.53
CA ASN A 66 -3.47 14.19 3.83
C ASN A 66 -2.43 14.32 4.94
N MET A 67 -1.36 13.52 4.87
CA MET A 67 -0.32 13.47 5.90
C MET A 67 0.92 14.31 5.55
N ASN A 68 0.89 15.03 4.41
CA ASN A 68 2.01 15.81 3.90
C ASN A 68 3.32 15.00 3.78
N ILE A 69 3.23 13.82 3.17
CA ILE A 69 4.36 12.89 2.97
C ILE A 69 4.91 13.09 1.57
N GLU A 70 6.21 13.36 1.48
CA GLU A 70 6.97 13.47 0.23
C GLU A 70 7.86 12.24 0.02
N TYR A 71 8.38 11.67 1.11
CA TYR A 71 9.37 10.58 1.09
C TYR A 71 8.89 9.32 1.79
N VAL A 72 9.39 8.16 1.34
CA VAL A 72 9.00 6.85 1.90
C VAL A 72 9.35 6.72 3.38
N ASP A 73 10.46 7.31 3.82
CA ASP A 73 10.93 7.26 5.19
C ASP A 73 10.08 8.09 6.18
N GLU A 74 9.19 8.94 5.68
CA GLU A 74 8.20 9.67 6.48
C GLU A 74 6.95 8.83 6.76
N ILE A 75 6.79 7.69 6.07
CA ILE A 75 5.70 6.74 6.33
C ILE A 75 6.00 6.01 7.64
N SER A 76 5.36 6.49 8.71
CA SER A 76 5.41 5.90 10.05
C SER A 76 4.05 5.39 10.50
N LEU A 77 4.00 4.61 11.58
CA LEU A 77 2.74 4.21 12.21
C LEU A 77 1.86 5.41 12.55
N GLU A 78 2.45 6.51 13.00
CA GLU A 78 1.74 7.74 13.31
C GLU A 78 1.06 8.32 12.07
N THR A 79 1.78 8.43 10.94
CA THR A 79 1.17 8.91 9.69
C THR A 79 0.07 7.98 9.17
N LEU A 80 0.20 6.67 9.38
CA LEU A 80 -0.81 5.68 8.99
C LEU A 80 -2.08 5.80 9.84
N PHE A 81 -1.94 5.87 11.17
CA PHE A 81 -3.07 6.05 12.07
C PHE A 81 -3.70 7.44 11.93
N GLY A 82 -2.89 8.47 11.71
CA GLY A 82 -3.33 9.82 11.36
C GLY A 82 -4.19 9.81 10.11
N PHE A 83 -3.77 9.09 9.06
CA PHE A 83 -4.57 8.94 7.84
C PHE A 83 -5.90 8.24 8.11
N ILE A 84 -5.89 7.12 8.82
CA ILE A 84 -7.12 6.37 9.14
C ILE A 84 -8.12 7.24 9.92
N THR A 85 -7.62 8.03 10.87
CA THR A 85 -8.43 8.96 11.65
C THR A 85 -8.96 10.11 10.79
N SER A 86 -8.14 10.62 9.85
CA SER A 86 -8.52 11.69 8.91
C SER A 86 -9.65 11.31 7.95
N LEU A 87 -9.91 10.01 7.78
CA LEU A 87 -11.01 9.55 6.94
C LEU A 87 -12.39 9.78 7.61
N GLY A 88 -12.43 10.13 8.90
CA GLY A 88 -13.65 10.44 9.63
C GLY A 88 -14.52 9.21 9.90
N ASN A 89 -15.84 9.41 9.92
CA ASN A 89 -16.83 8.37 10.24
C ASN A 89 -17.09 7.44 9.03
N VAL A 90 -16.04 6.79 8.55
CA VAL A 90 -16.15 5.68 7.60
C VAL A 90 -16.48 4.41 8.37
N LYS A 91 -17.42 3.60 7.86
CA LYS A 91 -17.70 2.26 8.42
C LYS A 91 -16.39 1.50 8.67
N ASP A 92 -16.28 0.81 9.81
CA ASP A 92 -15.04 0.13 10.22
C ASP A 92 -14.53 -0.89 9.19
N ILE A 93 -15.43 -1.48 8.41
CA ILE A 93 -15.13 -2.37 7.28
C ILE A 93 -14.28 -1.65 6.22
N THR A 94 -14.55 -0.37 5.97
CA THR A 94 -13.79 0.48 5.02
C THR A 94 -12.44 0.87 5.60
N LYS A 95 -12.33 1.07 6.91
CA LYS A 95 -11.04 1.33 7.60
C LYS A 95 -10.14 0.10 7.58
N GLN A 96 -10.69 -1.08 7.88
CA GLN A 96 -9.97 -2.36 7.83
C GLN A 96 -9.51 -2.73 6.41
N ARG A 97 -10.35 -2.46 5.39
CA ARG A 97 -9.98 -2.73 3.99
C ARG A 97 -8.82 -1.86 3.53
N LYS A 98 -8.75 -0.60 3.99
CA LYS A 98 -7.63 0.32 3.72
C LYS A 98 -6.37 -0.04 4.51
N LEU A 99 -6.49 -0.47 5.76
CA LEU A 99 -5.35 -0.94 6.55
C LEU A 99 -4.71 -2.21 5.95
N ARG A 100 -5.53 -3.14 5.45
CA ARG A 100 -5.05 -4.38 4.80
C ARG A 100 -4.24 -4.08 3.52
N ILE A 101 -4.54 -2.99 2.83
CA ILE A 101 -3.79 -2.53 1.64
C ILE A 101 -2.39 -2.04 2.02
N VAL A 102 -2.24 -1.42 3.20
CA VAL A 102 -0.96 -0.87 3.67
C VAL A 102 -0.08 -1.94 4.34
N LEU A 103 -0.67 -2.83 5.14
CA LEU A 103 0.08 -3.78 6.00
C LEU A 103 0.41 -5.13 5.36
N LYS A 104 -0.04 -5.40 4.14
CA LYS A 104 0.32 -6.63 3.42
C LYS A 104 1.43 -6.42 2.38
N GLY A 105 2.07 -5.26 2.31
CA GLY A 105 3.30 -5.09 1.50
C GLY A 105 4.51 -5.76 2.14
#